data_AF-A0A452CJY3-F1
#
_entry.id   AF-A0A452CJY3-F1
#
_cell.length_a   1.000
_cell.length_b   1.000
_cell.length_c   1.000
_cell.angle_alpha   90.00
_cell.angle_beta   90.00
_cell.angle_gamma   90.00
#
_symmetry.space_group_name_H-M   'P 1'
#
loop_
_entity.id
_entity.type
_entity.pdbx_description
1 polymer ?
#
loop_
_entity_poly.entity_id
_entity_poly.type
_entity_poly.pdbx_seq_one_letter_code
_entity_poly.pdbx_strand_id
1 'polypeptide(L)'
;MISSFLDQQAILFVDTADRLASLARDALVPARLPSFAIPYAIDVLTTGSYPRLPTCIRDKIIPPDPITKIEKQATLHQLNQILRHRLVTTDLPPQLANLTVANGRVKFRVEGEFEATLTVMGDDPDVPWRLLKLEILVEDKETGDGRALVYSMQINFIHQLVQSRLFADEKPLQDMYSCLHSFCLSLQLEVLHSQTLMLIRERWGDLVQVERYHAGKCLSLSVWNQQVLGRKTGTASVHKVTIKIDENDVSKPLQIFHDPPLPASDSKLVERAMKIDHLSIEKLLIDSVHARAHQKLQELKAILRGFNANENCRLF
;
A
#
# COMPACT_ATOMS: atom_id res chain seq x y z
N MET A 1 -52.34 -19.41 -90.37
CA MET A 1 -53.18 -20.41 -89.67
C MET A 1 -52.37 -21.64 -89.24
N ILE A 2 -51.53 -22.24 -90.10
CA ILE A 2 -50.72 -23.41 -89.70
C ILE A 2 -49.57 -23.00 -88.76
N SER A 3 -48.89 -21.88 -89.00
CA SER A 3 -47.83 -21.36 -88.11
C SER A 3 -48.33 -21.07 -86.70
N SER A 4 -49.47 -20.38 -86.58
CA SER A 4 -50.10 -20.07 -85.28
C SER A 4 -50.50 -21.32 -84.50
N PHE A 5 -50.88 -22.41 -85.18
CA PHE A 5 -51.19 -23.68 -84.53
C PHE A 5 -49.93 -24.39 -84.03
N LEU A 6 -48.84 -24.37 -84.82
CA LEU A 6 -47.55 -24.91 -84.41
C LEU A 6 -46.94 -24.13 -83.25
N ASP A 7 -47.04 -22.80 -83.26
CA ASP A 7 -46.59 -21.95 -82.15
C ASP A 7 -47.39 -22.24 -80.87
N GLN A 8 -48.71 -22.44 -80.99
CA GLN A 8 -49.55 -22.82 -79.85
C GLN A 8 -49.20 -24.20 -79.29
N GLN A 9 -48.89 -25.17 -80.15
CA GLN A 9 -48.40 -26.48 -79.71
C GLN A 9 -47.04 -26.39 -79.01
N ALA A 10 -46.11 -25.59 -79.54
CA ALA A 10 -44.80 -25.37 -78.93
C ALA A 10 -44.92 -24.74 -77.53
N ILE A 11 -45.80 -23.74 -77.35
CA ILE A 11 -46.05 -23.12 -76.05
C ILE A 11 -46.60 -24.14 -75.04
N LEU A 12 -47.50 -25.04 -75.45
CA LEU A 12 -48.04 -26.07 -74.57
C LEU A 12 -46.97 -27.06 -74.09
N PHE A 13 -46.00 -27.42 -74.94
CA PHE A 13 -44.87 -28.27 -74.52
C PHE A 13 -43.97 -27.57 -73.52
N VAL A 14 -43.71 -26.28 -73.72
CA VAL A 14 -42.89 -25.49 -72.79
C VAL A 14 -43.61 -25.32 -71.45
N ASP A 15 -44.89 -24.93 -71.44
CA ASP A 15 -45.66 -24.76 -70.20
C ASP A 15 -45.80 -26.08 -69.43
N THR A 16 -46.06 -27.20 -70.11
CA THR A 16 -46.11 -28.51 -69.44
C THR A 16 -44.76 -28.93 -68.87
N ALA A 17 -43.66 -28.68 -69.57
CA ALA A 17 -42.32 -28.94 -69.06
C ALA A 17 -42.00 -28.06 -67.83
N ASP A 18 -42.38 -26.78 -67.86
CA ASP A 18 -42.20 -25.85 -66.74
C ASP A 18 -43.04 -26.26 -65.53
N ARG A 19 -44.29 -26.68 -65.75
CA ARG A 19 -45.16 -27.21 -64.70
C ARG A 19 -44.60 -28.48 -64.06
N LEU A 20 -44.09 -29.40 -64.86
CA LEU A 20 -43.45 -30.63 -64.35
C LEU A 20 -42.15 -30.32 -63.61
N ALA A 21 -41.35 -29.38 -64.10
CA ALA A 21 -40.12 -28.96 -63.44
C ALA A 21 -40.40 -28.27 -62.08
N SER A 22 -41.42 -27.40 -62.01
CA SER A 22 -41.85 -26.79 -60.76
C SER A 22 -42.38 -27.85 -59.78
N LEU A 23 -43.21 -28.80 -60.24
CA LEU A 23 -43.68 -29.89 -59.38
C LEU A 23 -42.53 -30.76 -58.84
N ALA A 24 -41.54 -31.08 -59.69
CA ALA A 24 -40.39 -31.90 -59.30
C ALA A 24 -39.49 -31.21 -58.26
N ARG A 25 -39.33 -29.89 -58.36
CA ARG A 25 -38.45 -29.13 -57.44
C ARG A 25 -39.18 -28.68 -56.18
N ASP A 26 -40.41 -28.21 -56.30
CA ASP A 26 -41.08 -27.48 -55.23
C ASP A 26 -42.04 -28.38 -54.44
N ALA A 27 -42.74 -29.30 -55.10
CA ALA A 27 -43.74 -30.15 -54.44
C ALA A 27 -43.18 -31.52 -54.00
N LEU A 28 -42.32 -32.13 -54.84
CA LEU A 28 -41.76 -33.46 -54.57
C LEU A 28 -40.64 -33.46 -53.52
N VAL A 29 -39.84 -32.38 -53.42
CA VAL A 29 -38.77 -32.26 -52.43
C VAL A 29 -39.29 -32.24 -50.98
N PRO A 30 -40.30 -31.43 -50.61
CA PRO A 30 -40.86 -31.47 -49.25
C PRO A 30 -41.72 -32.71 -48.98
N ALA A 31 -42.23 -33.38 -50.02
CA ALA A 31 -42.93 -34.67 -49.87
C ALA A 31 -41.99 -35.84 -49.53
N ARG A 32 -40.67 -35.68 -49.77
CA ARG A 32 -39.65 -36.65 -49.35
C ARG A 32 -39.33 -36.43 -47.88
N LEU A 33 -39.27 -37.53 -47.13
CA LEU A 33 -38.78 -37.51 -45.75
C LEU A 33 -37.33 -37.00 -45.72
N PRO A 34 -37.00 -35.99 -44.90
CA PRO A 34 -35.63 -35.54 -44.69
C PRO A 34 -34.75 -36.66 -44.14
N SER A 35 -33.44 -36.57 -44.37
CA SER A 35 -32.49 -37.45 -43.68
C SER A 35 -32.44 -37.09 -42.19
N PHE A 36 -32.71 -38.07 -41.32
CA PHE A 36 -32.64 -37.88 -39.88
C PHE A 36 -31.18 -37.97 -39.41
N ALA A 37 -30.72 -36.95 -38.68
CA ALA A 37 -29.38 -36.93 -38.13
C ALA A 37 -29.32 -37.66 -36.77
N ILE A 38 -29.45 -38.98 -36.82
CA ILE A 38 -29.47 -39.87 -35.65
C ILE A 38 -28.26 -39.67 -34.71
N PRO A 39 -27.02 -39.48 -35.20
CA PRO A 39 -25.87 -39.26 -34.30
C PRO A 39 -26.05 -38.06 -33.37
N TYR A 40 -26.63 -36.96 -33.86
CA TYR A 40 -26.88 -35.77 -33.05
C TYR A 40 -27.98 -36.02 -32.01
N ALA A 41 -28.99 -36.80 -32.36
CA ALA A 41 -30.04 -37.19 -31.42
C ALA A 41 -29.49 -38.06 -30.29
N ILE A 42 -28.56 -38.97 -30.59
CA ILE A 42 -27.90 -39.82 -29.58
C ILE A 42 -27.07 -38.96 -28.62
N ASP A 43 -26.28 -38.02 -29.14
CA ASP A 43 -25.45 -37.14 -28.30
C ASP A 43 -26.32 -36.33 -27.32
N VAL A 44 -27.41 -35.73 -27.81
CA VAL A 44 -28.34 -34.96 -26.98
C VAL A 44 -29.06 -35.86 -25.97
N LEU A 45 -29.45 -37.07 -26.35
CA LEU A 45 -30.17 -38.00 -25.47
C LEU A 45 -29.27 -38.54 -24.35
N THR A 46 -28.02 -38.85 -24.66
CA THR A 46 -27.07 -39.46 -23.71
C THR A 46 -26.42 -38.44 -22.80
N THR A 47 -26.00 -37.30 -23.33
CA THR A 47 -25.27 -36.28 -22.57
C THR A 47 -26.16 -35.12 -22.11
N GLY A 48 -27.40 -35.04 -22.58
CA GLY A 48 -28.30 -33.92 -22.31
C GLY A 48 -27.88 -32.61 -22.99
N SER A 49 -26.79 -32.61 -23.77
CA SER A 49 -26.23 -31.43 -24.42
C SER A 49 -25.72 -31.74 -25.83
N TYR A 50 -25.47 -30.71 -26.63
CA TYR A 50 -24.96 -30.85 -28.00
C TYR A 50 -23.45 -30.55 -28.03
N PRO A 51 -22.57 -31.56 -28.14
CA PRO A 51 -21.12 -31.41 -27.99
C PRO A 51 -20.44 -30.63 -29.13
N ARG A 52 -21.08 -30.55 -30.31
CA ARG A 52 -20.56 -29.79 -31.45
C ARG A 52 -21.01 -28.33 -31.47
N LEU A 53 -21.68 -27.85 -30.41
CA LEU A 53 -21.96 -26.43 -30.27
C LEU A 53 -20.64 -25.67 -30.07
N PRO A 54 -20.35 -24.63 -30.86
CA PRO A 54 -19.17 -23.80 -30.62
C PRO A 54 -19.17 -23.26 -29.19
N THR A 55 -18.09 -23.51 -28.46
CA THR A 55 -17.92 -23.05 -27.07
C THR A 55 -18.07 -21.53 -26.95
N CYS A 56 -17.73 -20.77 -27.99
CA CYS A 56 -17.93 -19.32 -28.06
C CYS A 56 -19.39 -18.87 -27.83
N ILE A 57 -20.38 -19.70 -28.19
CA ILE A 57 -21.80 -19.40 -27.94
C ILE A 57 -22.14 -19.70 -26.48
N ARG A 58 -21.62 -20.82 -25.96
CA ARG A 58 -21.79 -21.21 -24.56
C ARG A 58 -21.17 -20.18 -23.62
N ASP A 59 -19.94 -19.74 -23.91
CA ASP A 59 -19.17 -18.83 -23.05
C ASP A 59 -19.70 -17.38 -23.10
N LYS A 60 -20.44 -17.00 -24.15
CA LYS A 60 -21.08 -15.67 -24.26
C LYS A 60 -22.50 -15.62 -23.68
N ILE A 61 -23.25 -16.71 -23.73
CA ILE A 61 -24.70 -16.72 -23.41
C ILE A 61 -24.97 -17.36 -22.04
N ILE A 62 -24.15 -18.33 -21.62
CA ILE A 62 -24.32 -19.03 -20.35
C ILE A 62 -23.27 -18.50 -19.36
N PRO A 63 -23.68 -17.95 -18.21
CA PRO A 63 -22.72 -17.58 -17.17
C PRO A 63 -21.95 -18.83 -16.72
N PRO A 64 -20.64 -18.74 -16.47
CA PRO A 64 -19.87 -19.88 -15.97
C PRO A 64 -20.47 -20.37 -14.66
N ASP A 65 -20.41 -21.69 -14.45
CA ASP A 65 -20.94 -22.31 -13.25
C ASP A 65 -20.34 -21.65 -11.98
N PRO A 66 -21.17 -21.42 -10.94
CA PRO A 66 -20.71 -20.74 -9.74
C PRO A 66 -19.64 -21.60 -9.05
N ILE A 67 -18.50 -20.99 -8.75
CA ILE A 67 -17.39 -21.63 -8.02
C ILE A 67 -17.94 -22.22 -6.72
N THR A 68 -17.77 -23.53 -6.53
CA THR A 68 -18.25 -24.18 -5.32
C THR A 68 -17.46 -23.69 -4.10
N LYS A 69 -18.09 -23.68 -2.92
CA LYS A 69 -17.42 -23.24 -1.69
C LYS A 69 -16.15 -24.08 -1.39
N ILE A 70 -16.17 -25.35 -1.77
CA ILE A 70 -15.07 -26.30 -1.58
C ILE A 70 -13.91 -25.95 -2.51
N GLU A 71 -14.17 -25.75 -3.80
CA GLU A 71 -13.14 -25.30 -4.76
C GLU A 71 -12.56 -23.95 -4.35
N LYS A 72 -13.38 -23.02 -3.88
CA LYS A 72 -12.91 -21.73 -3.36
C LYS A 72 -11.96 -21.91 -2.16
N GLN A 73 -12.28 -22.76 -1.21
CA GLN A 73 -11.39 -23.02 -0.07
C GLN A 73 -10.09 -23.69 -0.52
N ALA A 74 -10.17 -24.71 -1.37
CA ALA A 74 -9.01 -25.41 -1.90
C ALA A 74 -8.07 -24.45 -2.67
N THR A 75 -8.62 -23.63 -3.56
CA THR A 75 -7.85 -22.62 -4.31
C THR A 75 -7.22 -21.56 -3.41
N LEU A 76 -7.91 -21.11 -2.36
CA LEU A 76 -7.32 -20.20 -1.36
C LEU A 76 -6.20 -20.85 -0.55
N HIS A 77 -6.32 -22.14 -0.22
CA HIS A 77 -5.24 -22.90 0.44
C HIS A 77 -4.03 -23.05 -0.48
N GLN A 78 -4.25 -23.36 -1.76
CA GLN A 78 -3.18 -23.41 -2.77
C GLN A 78 -2.50 -22.05 -2.92
N LEU A 79 -3.27 -20.95 -3.04
CA LEU A 79 -2.73 -19.60 -3.06
C LEU A 79 -1.89 -19.27 -1.81
N ASN A 80 -2.34 -19.66 -0.61
CA ASN A 80 -1.54 -19.46 0.60
C ASN A 80 -0.20 -20.21 0.54
N GLN A 81 -0.16 -21.40 -0.04
CA GLN A 81 1.09 -22.17 -0.21
C GLN A 81 2.03 -21.48 -1.21
N ILE A 82 1.51 -21.04 -2.36
CA ILE A 82 2.26 -20.30 -3.38
C ILE A 82 2.85 -19.02 -2.77
N LEU A 83 2.04 -18.26 -2.04
CA LEU A 83 2.48 -17.03 -1.36
C LEU A 83 3.60 -17.30 -0.35
N ARG A 84 3.48 -18.35 0.47
CA ARG A 84 4.54 -18.74 1.42
C ARG A 84 5.82 -19.14 0.72
N HIS A 85 5.72 -19.95 -0.35
CA HIS A 85 6.88 -20.34 -1.15
C HIS A 85 7.58 -19.11 -1.75
N ARG A 86 6.82 -18.18 -2.34
CA ARG A 86 7.32 -16.93 -2.91
C ARG A 86 8.04 -16.04 -1.89
N LEU A 87 7.48 -15.93 -0.68
CA LEU A 87 8.07 -15.14 0.41
C LEU A 87 9.39 -15.71 0.92
N VAL A 88 9.58 -17.04 0.89
CA VAL A 88 10.83 -17.67 1.29
C VAL A 88 11.93 -17.49 0.24
N THR A 89 11.55 -17.50 -1.04
CA THR A 89 12.50 -17.36 -2.16
C THR A 89 12.92 -15.91 -2.40
N THR A 90 12.13 -14.94 -1.94
CA THR A 90 12.40 -13.50 -2.14
C THR A 90 13.11 -12.91 -0.92
N ASP A 91 14.14 -12.11 -1.14
CA ASP A 91 14.80 -11.37 -0.06
C ASP A 91 13.85 -10.30 0.52
N LEU A 92 13.41 -10.51 1.76
CA LEU A 92 12.55 -9.58 2.48
C LEU A 92 13.37 -8.66 3.39
N PRO A 93 13.10 -7.34 3.41
CA PRO A 93 13.63 -6.44 4.42
C PRO A 93 13.26 -6.93 5.84
N PRO A 94 14.16 -6.83 6.83
CA PRO A 94 13.90 -7.28 8.19
C PRO A 94 12.71 -6.56 8.85
N GLN A 95 12.40 -5.33 8.40
CA GLN A 95 11.26 -4.54 8.87
C GLN A 95 9.90 -5.13 8.43
N LEU A 96 9.88 -5.97 7.40
CA LEU A 96 8.68 -6.67 6.90
C LEU A 96 8.52 -8.09 7.49
N ALA A 97 9.32 -8.45 8.50
CA ALA A 97 9.26 -9.77 9.13
C ALA A 97 7.90 -10.09 9.78
N ASN A 98 7.17 -9.05 10.22
CA ASN A 98 5.82 -9.17 10.76
C ASN A 98 4.78 -9.31 9.63
N LEU A 99 4.73 -10.49 9.03
CA LEU A 99 3.78 -10.83 7.95
C LEU A 99 2.75 -11.87 8.40
N THR A 100 1.54 -11.74 7.87
CA THR A 100 0.47 -12.73 8.08
C THR A 100 -0.09 -13.19 6.74
N VAL A 101 -0.06 -14.50 6.49
CA VAL A 101 -0.59 -15.10 5.25
C VAL A 101 -1.90 -15.81 5.57
N ALA A 102 -2.99 -15.31 5.04
CA ALA A 102 -4.33 -15.88 5.23
C ALA A 102 -5.24 -15.60 4.03
N ASN A 103 -6.15 -16.52 3.73
CA ASN A 103 -7.19 -16.37 2.70
C ASN A 103 -6.67 -15.91 1.31
N GLY A 104 -5.51 -16.44 0.87
CA GLY A 104 -4.91 -16.11 -0.42
C GLY A 104 -4.31 -14.70 -0.47
N ARG A 105 -4.02 -14.09 0.68
CA ARG A 105 -3.47 -12.74 0.79
C ARG A 105 -2.32 -12.72 1.78
N VAL A 106 -1.34 -11.87 1.53
CA VAL A 106 -0.25 -11.55 2.46
C VAL A 106 -0.51 -10.17 3.02
N LYS A 107 -0.53 -10.03 4.33
CA LYS A 107 -0.56 -8.72 5.00
C LYS A 107 0.80 -8.45 5.61
N PHE A 108 1.38 -7.32 5.26
CA PHE A 108 2.57 -6.78 5.88
C PHE A 108 2.15 -5.67 6.84
N ARG A 109 2.61 -5.76 8.08
CA ARG A 109 2.32 -4.75 9.11
C ARG A 109 3.62 -4.19 9.65
N VAL A 110 3.83 -2.90 9.40
CA VAL A 110 4.93 -2.12 9.99
C VAL A 110 4.31 -1.22 11.06
N GLU A 111 4.69 -1.43 12.32
CA GLU A 111 4.12 -0.68 13.45
C GLU A 111 4.42 0.82 13.31
N GLY A 112 3.38 1.66 13.43
CA GLY A 112 3.51 3.12 13.36
C GLY A 112 3.67 3.72 11.95
N GLU A 113 3.64 2.89 10.90
CA GLU A 113 3.77 3.36 9.50
C GLU A 113 2.60 2.93 8.63
N PHE A 114 2.52 1.66 8.23
CA PHE A 114 1.50 1.18 7.28
C PHE A 114 1.18 -0.32 7.40
N GLU A 115 0.00 -0.69 6.92
CA GLU A 115 -0.43 -2.05 6.64
C GLU A 115 -0.73 -2.19 5.14
N ALA A 116 -0.03 -3.12 4.47
CA ALA A 116 -0.21 -3.40 3.04
C ALA A 116 -0.67 -4.85 2.83
N THR A 117 -1.75 -5.03 2.08
CA THR A 117 -2.27 -6.36 1.70
C THR A 117 -1.94 -6.64 0.25
N LEU A 118 -1.19 -7.70 -0.01
CA LEU A 118 -0.77 -8.13 -1.35
C LEU A 118 -1.32 -9.50 -1.72
N THR A 119 -1.37 -9.78 -3.02
CA THR A 119 -1.84 -11.04 -3.61
C THR A 119 -1.12 -11.29 -4.93
N VAL A 120 -0.99 -12.57 -5.29
CA VAL A 120 -0.41 -13.01 -6.57
C VAL A 120 -1.51 -13.72 -7.37
N MET A 121 -1.49 -13.57 -8.69
CA MET A 121 -2.52 -14.09 -9.60
C MET A 121 -1.99 -15.22 -10.49
N GLY A 122 -1.15 -16.09 -9.93
CA GLY A 122 -0.53 -17.21 -10.63
C GLY A 122 0.55 -17.86 -9.78
N ASP A 123 1.00 -19.03 -10.23
CA ASP A 123 2.12 -19.75 -9.60
C ASP A 123 3.46 -19.37 -10.24
N ASP A 124 3.45 -18.86 -11.48
CA ASP A 124 4.67 -18.56 -12.23
C ASP A 124 5.54 -17.48 -11.56
N PRO A 125 6.87 -17.59 -11.65
CA PRO A 125 7.80 -16.65 -11.02
C PRO A 125 7.76 -15.25 -11.58
N ASP A 126 7.31 -15.11 -12.81
CA ASP A 126 7.20 -13.84 -13.50
C ASP A 126 5.89 -13.11 -13.17
N VAL A 127 4.97 -13.73 -12.41
CA VAL A 127 3.70 -13.08 -12.05
C VAL A 127 3.96 -12.02 -10.98
N PRO A 128 3.68 -10.74 -11.29
CA PRO A 128 3.94 -9.63 -10.40
C PRO A 128 2.97 -9.62 -9.22
N TRP A 129 3.44 -9.05 -8.11
CA TRP A 129 2.62 -8.81 -6.93
C TRP A 129 1.54 -7.76 -7.21
N ARG A 130 0.34 -7.97 -6.68
CA ARG A 130 -0.75 -6.99 -6.72
C ARG A 130 -1.08 -6.49 -5.32
N LEU A 131 -1.17 -5.18 -5.19
CA LEU A 131 -1.66 -4.51 -4.00
C LEU A 131 -3.19 -4.55 -4.03
N LEU A 132 -3.79 -5.05 -2.94
CA LEU A 132 -5.25 -5.09 -2.75
C LEU A 132 -5.74 -3.96 -1.86
N LYS A 133 -4.98 -3.66 -0.80
CA LYS A 133 -5.35 -2.68 0.20
C LYS A 133 -4.09 -2.07 0.80
N LEU A 134 -4.13 -0.76 0.99
CA LEU A 134 -3.11 -0.01 1.72
C LEU A 134 -3.81 0.81 2.81
N GLU A 135 -3.37 0.64 4.04
CA GLU A 135 -3.79 1.41 5.19
C GLU A 135 -2.57 2.08 5.80
N ILE A 136 -2.66 3.39 6.04
CA ILE A 136 -1.58 4.15 6.67
C ILE A 136 -1.91 4.22 8.16
N LEU A 137 -1.01 3.70 8.98
CA LEU A 137 -1.15 3.58 10.44
C LEU A 137 -0.55 4.76 11.20
N VAL A 138 -0.05 5.76 10.48
CA VAL A 138 0.42 7.02 11.07
C VAL A 138 -0.81 7.75 11.64
N GLU A 139 -0.83 7.97 12.95
CA GLU A 139 -1.91 8.68 13.65
C GLU A 139 -1.34 9.85 14.47
N ASP A 140 -2.00 11.01 14.40
CA ASP A 140 -1.77 12.12 15.33
C ASP A 140 -2.85 12.10 16.43
N LYS A 141 -2.51 11.57 17.60
CA LYS A 141 -3.44 11.45 18.74
C LYS A 141 -3.68 12.78 19.47
N GLU A 142 -2.78 13.75 19.34
CA GLU A 142 -2.79 14.97 20.16
C GLU A 142 -3.49 16.12 19.41
N THR A 143 -3.30 16.22 18.09
CA THR A 143 -3.89 17.30 17.26
C THR A 143 -4.97 16.81 16.29
N GLY A 144 -5.00 15.52 15.98
CA GLY A 144 -5.71 14.99 14.81
C GLY A 144 -7.21 14.76 14.95
N ASP A 145 -7.80 14.87 16.15
CA ASP A 145 -9.23 14.61 16.42
C ASP A 145 -9.76 13.28 15.78
N GLY A 146 -8.86 12.29 15.62
CA GLY A 146 -9.16 11.01 14.96
C GLY A 146 -9.43 11.08 13.45
N ARG A 147 -9.13 12.20 12.78
CA ARG A 147 -9.30 12.34 11.32
C ARG A 147 -8.17 11.63 10.58
N ALA A 148 -8.52 10.95 9.49
CA ALA A 148 -7.54 10.36 8.59
C ALA A 148 -6.59 11.45 8.07
N LEU A 149 -5.29 11.30 8.34
CA LEU A 149 -4.25 12.25 7.94
C LEU A 149 -4.12 12.37 6.41
N VAL A 150 -4.53 11.33 5.68
CA VAL A 150 -4.39 11.23 4.23
C VAL A 150 -5.77 11.15 3.58
N TYR A 151 -5.98 11.97 2.55
CA TYR A 151 -7.24 12.01 1.83
C TYR A 151 -7.38 10.79 0.91
N SER A 152 -8.61 10.30 0.68
CA SER A 152 -8.85 9.09 -0.12
C SER A 152 -8.26 9.15 -1.54
N MET A 153 -8.20 10.33 -2.17
CA MET A 153 -7.57 10.53 -3.48
C MET A 153 -6.05 10.32 -3.44
N GLN A 154 -5.39 10.74 -2.36
CA GLN A 154 -3.95 10.54 -2.18
C GLN A 154 -3.65 9.05 -1.96
N ILE A 155 -4.48 8.35 -1.19
CA ILE A 155 -4.37 6.89 -1.01
C ILE A 155 -4.51 6.17 -2.35
N ASN A 156 -5.48 6.57 -3.19
CA ASN A 156 -5.65 5.98 -4.52
C ASN A 156 -4.45 6.25 -5.44
N PHE A 157 -3.88 7.45 -5.39
CA PHE A 157 -2.68 7.77 -6.15
C PHE A 157 -1.47 6.94 -5.70
N ILE A 158 -1.26 6.82 -4.39
CA ILE A 158 -0.19 5.99 -3.81
C ILE A 158 -0.42 4.52 -4.18
N HIS A 159 -1.67 4.05 -4.15
CA HIS A 159 -2.02 2.70 -4.56
C HIS A 159 -1.65 2.44 -6.03
N GLN A 160 -1.93 3.38 -6.94
CA GLN A 160 -1.54 3.27 -8.35
C GLN A 160 -0.02 3.32 -8.54
N LEU A 161 0.67 4.19 -7.80
CA LEU A 161 2.13 4.33 -7.85
C LEU A 161 2.84 3.07 -7.36
N VAL A 162 2.42 2.52 -6.22
CA VAL A 162 2.97 1.27 -5.68
C VAL A 162 2.67 0.13 -6.64
N GLN A 163 1.45 0.06 -7.18
CA GLN A 163 1.09 -0.97 -8.13
C GLN A 163 1.96 -0.91 -9.40
N SER A 164 2.28 0.27 -9.95
CA SER A 164 3.14 0.39 -11.13
C SER A 164 4.60 0.00 -10.83
N ARG A 165 5.11 0.30 -9.64
CA ARG A 165 6.45 -0.11 -9.19
C ARG A 165 6.57 -1.63 -9.00
N LEU A 166 5.54 -2.26 -8.43
CA LEU A 166 5.48 -3.72 -8.27
C LEU A 166 5.51 -4.48 -9.61
N PHE A 167 5.17 -3.83 -10.73
CA PHE A 167 5.24 -4.40 -12.08
C PHE A 167 6.58 -4.22 -12.77
N ALA A 168 7.40 -3.24 -12.36
CA ALA A 168 8.53 -2.76 -13.15
C ALA A 168 9.90 -3.26 -12.66
N ASP A 169 10.07 -3.47 -11.35
CA ASP A 169 11.39 -3.64 -10.74
C ASP A 169 11.73 -5.10 -10.37
N GLU A 170 13.02 -5.45 -10.39
CA GLU A 170 13.55 -6.79 -10.07
C GLU A 170 13.34 -7.18 -8.59
N LYS A 171 13.18 -6.19 -7.69
CA LYS A 171 12.95 -6.38 -6.24
C LYS A 171 11.68 -5.65 -5.77
N PRO A 172 10.49 -6.12 -6.19
CA PRO A 172 9.23 -5.39 -6.03
C PRO A 172 8.89 -5.07 -4.57
N LEU A 173 9.20 -5.98 -3.64
CA LEU A 173 8.88 -5.80 -2.22
C LEU A 173 9.78 -4.77 -1.53
N GLN A 174 11.06 -4.68 -1.92
CA GLN A 174 11.99 -3.72 -1.36
C GLN A 174 11.67 -2.30 -1.84
N ASP A 175 11.31 -2.14 -3.11
CA ASP A 175 10.94 -0.84 -3.67
C ASP A 175 9.59 -0.36 -3.15
N MET A 176 8.62 -1.27 -3.01
CA MET A 176 7.36 -0.98 -2.31
C MET A 176 7.65 -0.47 -0.89
N TYR A 177 8.47 -1.19 -0.12
CA TYR A 177 8.84 -0.79 1.22
C TYR A 177 9.49 0.60 1.23
N SER A 178 10.52 0.83 0.41
CA SER A 178 11.25 2.10 0.37
C SER A 178 10.34 3.27 -0.02
N CYS A 179 9.44 3.06 -0.97
CA CYS A 179 8.47 4.08 -1.38
C CYS A 179 7.47 4.40 -0.25
N LEU A 180 6.83 3.37 0.32
CA LEU A 180 5.87 3.56 1.41
C LEU A 180 6.53 4.14 2.66
N HIS A 181 7.72 3.67 3.00
CA HIS A 181 8.49 4.14 4.14
C HIS A 181 8.88 5.61 3.94
N SER A 182 9.45 6.00 2.79
CA SER A 182 9.79 7.41 2.53
C SER A 182 8.57 8.34 2.59
N PHE A 183 7.42 7.87 2.11
CA PHE A 183 6.16 8.60 2.22
C PHE A 183 5.71 8.72 3.69
N CYS A 184 5.75 7.64 4.46
CA CYS A 184 5.39 7.64 5.88
C CYS A 184 6.32 8.54 6.70
N LEU A 185 7.63 8.52 6.44
CA LEU A 185 8.59 9.44 7.08
C LEU A 185 8.29 10.90 6.76
N SER A 186 7.96 11.21 5.49
CA SER A 186 7.56 12.56 5.10
C SER A 186 6.27 12.99 5.79
N LEU A 187 5.29 12.09 5.88
CA LEU A 187 4.03 12.35 6.57
C LEU A 187 4.24 12.58 8.07
N GLN A 188 5.08 11.76 8.72
CA GLN A 188 5.46 11.93 10.11
C GLN A 188 6.15 13.29 10.34
N LEU A 189 7.04 13.70 9.44
CA LEU A 189 7.71 15.00 9.52
C LEU A 189 6.71 16.17 9.40
N GLU A 190 5.74 16.05 8.49
CA GLU A 190 4.66 17.05 8.32
C GLU A 190 3.79 17.15 9.58
N VAL A 191 3.41 16.02 10.17
CA VAL A 191 2.67 15.99 11.42
C VAL A 191 3.46 16.67 12.53
N LEU A 192 4.74 16.33 12.72
CA LEU A 192 5.60 16.95 13.74
C LEU A 192 5.73 18.46 13.54
N HIS A 193 5.84 18.91 12.30
CA HIS A 193 5.86 20.34 11.97
C HIS A 193 4.52 21.01 12.35
N SER A 194 3.38 20.39 12.01
CA SER A 194 2.06 20.92 12.37
C SER A 194 1.84 20.98 13.88
N GLN A 195 2.24 19.93 14.61
CA GLN A 195 2.21 19.89 16.07
C GLN A 195 3.08 20.99 16.68
N THR A 196 4.27 21.22 16.12
CA THR A 196 5.16 22.28 16.61
C THR A 196 4.53 23.66 16.46
N LEU A 197 3.90 23.94 15.31
CA LEU A 197 3.21 25.20 15.08
C LEU A 197 2.05 25.41 16.05
N MET A 198 1.29 24.36 16.37
CA MET A 198 0.23 24.41 17.38
C MET A 198 0.80 24.66 18.78
N LEU A 199 1.86 23.96 19.17
CA LEU A 199 2.50 24.14 20.48
C LEU A 199 3.04 25.56 20.68
N ILE A 200 3.60 26.17 19.63
CA ILE A 200 4.06 27.56 19.66
C ILE A 200 2.86 28.50 19.89
N ARG A 201 1.74 28.27 19.21
CA ARG A 201 0.53 29.11 19.33
C ARG A 201 -0.14 29.00 20.71
N GLU A 202 -0.20 27.80 21.29
CA GLU A 202 -1.01 27.57 22.49
C GLU A 202 -0.24 27.74 23.80
N ARG A 203 0.98 27.18 23.90
CA ARG A 203 1.64 26.93 25.20
C ARG A 203 3.08 27.42 25.31
N TRP A 204 3.91 27.18 24.30
CA TRP A 204 5.37 27.34 24.43
C TRP A 204 5.87 28.71 23.94
N GLY A 205 5.07 29.45 23.14
CA GLY A 205 5.37 30.82 22.74
C GLY A 205 6.80 30.99 22.20
N ASP A 206 7.53 31.97 22.74
CA ASP A 206 8.91 32.31 22.34
C ASP A 206 9.97 31.29 22.79
N LEU A 207 9.60 30.26 23.56
CA LEU A 207 10.54 29.23 24.02
C LEU A 207 10.91 28.24 22.91
N VAL A 208 10.11 28.13 21.85
CA VAL A 208 10.36 27.22 20.72
C VAL A 208 10.18 27.99 19.41
N GLN A 209 11.18 27.94 18.53
CA GLN A 209 11.09 28.54 17.20
C GLN A 209 11.49 27.52 16.13
N VAL A 210 10.81 27.56 14.98
CA VAL A 210 11.16 26.73 13.81
C VAL A 210 12.23 27.48 13.01
N GLU A 211 13.46 26.97 12.97
CA GLU A 211 14.56 27.63 12.24
C GLU A 211 14.53 27.29 10.75
N ARG A 212 14.34 26.01 10.40
CA ARG A 212 14.25 25.55 9.01
C ARG A 212 13.33 24.34 8.92
N TYR A 213 12.46 24.35 7.92
CA TYR A 213 11.64 23.21 7.52
C TYR A 213 11.85 22.96 6.03
N HIS A 214 12.26 21.73 5.68
CA HIS A 214 12.22 21.23 4.32
C HIS A 214 11.32 19.99 4.33
N ALA A 215 10.19 20.08 3.63
CA ALA A 215 9.24 18.98 3.50
C ALA A 215 9.96 17.72 2.99
N GLY A 216 9.77 16.61 3.70
CA GLY A 216 10.39 15.31 3.36
C GLY A 216 11.91 15.22 3.54
N LYS A 217 12.58 16.18 4.21
CA LYS A 217 14.04 16.11 4.45
C LYS A 217 14.47 16.43 5.87
N CYS A 218 14.06 17.58 6.42
CA CYS A 218 14.58 18.03 7.70
C CYS A 218 13.69 19.09 8.36
N LEU A 219 13.43 18.91 9.65
CA LEU A 219 12.80 19.88 10.54
C LEU A 219 13.83 20.27 11.61
N SER A 220 14.18 21.54 11.69
CA SER A 220 15.07 22.08 12.72
C SER A 220 14.36 23.09 13.60
N LEU A 221 14.40 22.82 14.90
CA LEU A 221 13.74 23.57 15.95
C LEU A 221 14.82 24.15 16.87
N SER A 222 14.74 25.44 17.18
CA SER A 222 15.45 26.00 18.32
C SER A 222 14.54 25.98 19.54
N VAL A 223 15.09 25.47 20.63
CA VAL A 223 14.40 25.17 21.87
C VAL A 223 15.14 25.90 23.01
N TRP A 224 14.36 26.60 23.83
CA TRP A 224 14.80 27.44 24.93
C TRP A 224 15.83 28.49 24.51
N ASN A 225 15.36 29.50 23.79
CA ASN A 225 16.15 30.70 23.61
C ASN A 225 16.22 31.48 24.93
N GLN A 226 17.24 31.19 25.75
CA GLN A 226 17.47 31.84 27.04
C GLN A 226 17.78 33.35 26.90
N GLN A 227 17.94 33.86 25.67
CA GLN A 227 18.07 35.29 25.39
C GLN A 227 16.81 36.09 25.76
N VAL A 228 15.63 35.46 25.78
CA VAL A 228 14.36 36.15 26.07
C VAL A 228 14.14 36.33 27.60
N LEU A 229 14.68 35.45 28.44
CA LEU A 229 14.54 35.56 29.91
C LEU A 229 15.62 36.40 30.60
N GLY A 230 16.72 36.76 29.93
CA GLY A 230 17.88 37.38 30.57
C GLY A 230 18.31 38.68 29.91
N ARG A 231 17.93 39.82 30.49
CA ARG A 231 18.65 41.08 30.28
C ARG A 231 20.14 40.85 30.58
N LYS A 232 20.98 41.03 29.55
CA LYS A 232 22.43 41.29 29.62
C LYS A 232 23.27 40.25 30.37
N THR A 233 23.86 39.29 29.66
CA THR A 233 25.29 38.87 29.75
C THR A 233 25.53 37.58 28.96
N GLY A 234 26.45 37.62 27.99
CA GLY A 234 27.13 36.44 27.45
C GLY A 234 26.33 35.54 26.51
N THR A 235 27.02 34.98 25.51
CA THR A 235 26.54 34.01 24.52
C THR A 235 25.64 32.93 25.12
N ALA A 236 24.32 33.07 24.98
CA ALA A 236 23.36 32.09 25.46
C ALA A 236 23.41 30.83 24.58
N SER A 237 23.42 29.65 25.21
CA SER A 237 23.33 28.36 24.53
C SER A 237 21.95 28.21 23.90
N VAL A 238 21.85 28.46 22.61
CA VAL A 238 20.68 28.05 21.82
C VAL A 238 20.73 26.54 21.74
N HIS A 239 19.70 25.88 22.28
CA HIS A 239 19.61 24.45 22.08
C HIS A 239 18.80 24.17 20.83
N LYS A 240 19.34 23.39 19.92
CA LYS A 240 18.71 23.03 18.67
C LYS A 240 18.35 21.55 18.65
N VAL A 241 17.15 21.24 18.16
CA VAL A 241 16.66 19.89 17.91
C VAL A 241 16.40 19.78 16.42
N THR A 242 17.16 18.93 15.74
CA THR A 242 17.08 18.73 14.30
C THR A 242 16.62 17.31 14.02
N ILE A 243 15.41 17.17 13.48
CA ILE A 243 14.84 15.92 13.02
C ILE A 243 15.15 15.79 11.53
N LYS A 244 15.94 14.78 11.16
CA LYS A 244 16.41 14.57 9.79
C LYS A 244 15.99 13.19 9.32
N ILE A 245 15.62 13.09 8.05
CA ILE A 245 15.59 11.81 7.34
C ILE A 245 17.02 11.53 6.88
N ASP A 246 17.56 10.34 7.18
CA ASP A 246 18.91 9.96 6.76
C ASP A 246 18.92 9.75 5.25
N GLU A 247 19.67 10.59 4.51
CA GLU A 247 19.77 10.50 3.05
C GLU A 247 20.54 9.26 2.57
N ASN A 248 21.29 8.58 3.46
CA ASN A 248 22.11 7.41 3.10
C ASN A 248 21.40 6.07 3.33
N ASP A 249 20.38 6.03 4.20
CA ASP A 249 19.73 4.78 4.59
C ASP A 249 18.22 5.00 4.81
N VAL A 250 17.47 4.82 3.73
CA VAL A 250 16.00 4.95 3.68
C VAL A 250 15.30 3.85 4.48
N SER A 251 16.03 2.96 5.16
CA SER A 251 15.45 1.92 6.02
C SER A 251 15.44 2.27 7.51
N LYS A 252 16.09 3.39 7.88
CA LYS A 252 16.18 3.85 9.26
C LYS A 252 15.04 4.81 9.61
N PRO A 253 14.50 4.73 10.85
CA PRO A 253 13.51 5.69 11.32
C PRO A 253 14.10 7.11 11.40
N LEU A 254 13.22 8.12 11.53
CA LEU A 254 13.59 9.52 11.68
C LEU A 254 14.70 9.71 12.73
N GLN A 255 15.82 10.32 12.34
CA GLN A 255 16.95 10.54 13.24
C GLN A 255 16.83 11.92 13.90
N ILE A 256 16.86 11.94 15.23
CA ILE A 256 16.75 13.17 16.03
C ILE A 256 18.15 13.54 16.52
N PHE A 257 18.61 14.73 16.13
CA PHE A 257 19.89 15.30 16.54
C PHE A 257 19.66 16.47 17.49
N HIS A 258 20.26 16.40 18.68
CA HIS A 258 20.30 17.51 19.62
C HIS A 258 21.65 18.21 19.56
N ASP A 259 21.63 19.54 19.53
CA ASP A 259 22.80 20.39 19.63
C ASP A 259 22.57 21.38 20.79
N PRO A 260 23.36 21.36 21.87
CA PRO A 260 24.43 20.41 22.20
C PRO A 260 23.91 18.96 22.40
N PRO A 261 24.77 17.95 22.16
CA PRO A 261 24.41 16.54 22.23
C PRO A 261 23.96 16.14 23.63
N LEU A 262 22.92 15.30 23.71
CA LEU A 262 22.45 14.75 24.98
C LEU A 262 23.56 13.91 25.64
N PRO A 263 23.75 14.00 26.96
CA PRO A 263 24.79 13.28 27.68
C PRO A 263 24.52 11.77 27.66
N ALA A 264 25.58 10.97 27.53
CA ALA A 264 25.53 9.50 27.48
C ALA A 264 25.12 8.82 28.80
N SER A 265 24.77 9.59 29.83
CA SER A 265 24.58 9.10 31.20
C SER A 265 23.31 8.27 31.40
N ASP A 266 22.27 8.44 30.57
CA ASP A 266 21.00 7.72 30.68
C ASP A 266 20.55 7.14 29.33
N SER A 267 21.11 5.99 28.94
CA SER A 267 20.82 5.36 27.63
C SER A 267 19.32 5.14 27.40
N LYS A 268 18.51 4.95 28.45
CA LYS A 268 17.06 4.72 28.37
C LYS A 268 16.25 5.97 28.06
N LEU A 269 16.67 7.15 28.54
CA LEU A 269 15.99 8.42 28.24
C LEU A 269 16.45 8.97 26.89
N VAL A 270 17.72 8.74 26.54
CA VAL A 270 18.27 9.06 25.22
C VAL A 270 17.66 8.16 24.15
N GLU A 271 17.48 6.86 24.38
CA GLU A 271 16.78 5.96 23.46
C GLU A 271 15.30 6.33 23.27
N ARG A 272 14.61 6.79 24.32
CA ARG A 272 13.23 7.30 24.21
C ARG A 272 13.14 8.65 23.51
N ALA A 273 14.12 9.54 23.73
CA ALA A 273 14.24 10.79 23.00
C ALA A 273 14.71 10.59 21.53
N MET A 274 15.23 9.42 21.19
CA MET A 274 15.67 9.02 19.85
C MET A 274 14.69 8.10 19.11
N LYS A 275 13.67 7.57 19.81
CA LYS A 275 12.62 6.71 19.22
C LYS A 275 11.27 7.41 19.33
N ILE A 276 10.64 7.62 18.18
CA ILE A 276 9.28 8.14 18.10
C ILE A 276 8.34 6.96 18.40
N ASP A 277 8.27 6.51 19.65
CA ASP A 277 7.31 5.48 20.07
C ASP A 277 5.87 5.98 19.88
N HIS A 278 5.68 7.30 19.97
CA HIS A 278 4.44 8.00 19.66
C HIS A 278 4.82 9.30 18.94
N LEU A 279 4.15 9.61 17.83
CA LEU A 279 4.35 10.81 17.01
C LEU A 279 3.85 12.07 17.75
N SER A 280 4.54 12.47 18.83
CA SER A 280 4.20 13.64 19.63
C SER A 280 5.46 14.44 19.93
N ILE A 281 5.60 15.59 19.26
CA ILE A 281 6.74 16.49 19.47
C ILE A 281 6.78 17.04 20.90
N GLU A 282 5.62 17.21 21.56
CA GLU A 282 5.57 17.68 22.96
C GLU A 282 6.28 16.71 23.90
N LYS A 283 6.00 15.40 23.80
CA LYS A 283 6.66 14.38 24.64
C LYS A 283 8.15 14.28 24.34
N LEU A 284 8.52 14.34 23.06
CA LEU A 284 9.93 14.36 22.64
C LEU A 284 10.67 15.57 23.23
N LEU A 285 10.06 16.75 23.18
CA LEU A 285 10.63 17.95 23.78
C LEU A 285 10.70 17.81 25.30
N ILE A 286 9.64 17.36 25.98
CA ILE A 286 9.62 17.12 27.43
C ILE A 286 10.72 16.14 27.86
N ASP A 287 10.87 15.02 27.17
CA ASP A 287 11.89 14.02 27.47
C ASP A 287 13.29 14.61 27.27
N SER A 288 13.48 15.43 26.24
CA SER A 288 14.73 16.19 26.04
C SER A 288 14.98 17.24 27.14
N VAL A 289 13.93 17.88 27.68
CA VAL A 289 14.03 18.77 28.86
C VAL A 289 14.49 17.97 30.06
N HIS A 290 13.84 16.83 30.32
CA HIS A 290 14.11 16.03 31.50
C HIS A 290 15.54 15.49 31.50
N ALA A 291 16.03 14.99 30.36
CA ALA A 291 17.40 14.54 30.22
C ALA A 291 18.41 15.68 30.54
N ARG A 292 18.17 16.89 30.02
CA ARG A 292 19.04 18.06 30.25
C ARG A 292 18.93 18.62 31.66
N ALA A 293 17.74 18.63 32.25
CA ALA A 293 17.54 19.04 33.64
C ALA A 293 18.28 18.08 34.58
N HIS A 294 18.21 16.77 34.32
CA HIS A 294 18.94 15.77 35.09
C HIS A 294 20.46 15.97 34.99
N GLN A 295 20.97 16.26 33.79
CA GLN A 295 22.39 16.60 33.60
C GLN A 295 22.80 17.81 34.43
N LYS A 296 22.03 18.92 34.36
CA LYS A 296 22.34 20.14 35.12
C LYS A 296 22.31 19.88 36.63
N LEU A 297 21.40 19.03 37.11
CA LEU A 297 21.37 18.59 38.51
C LEU A 297 22.60 17.76 38.89
N GLN A 298 23.08 16.88 38.00
CA GLN A 298 24.31 16.11 38.23
C GLN A 298 25.55 17.01 38.24
N GLU A 299 25.64 17.97 37.33
CA GLU A 299 26.70 19.00 37.31
C GLU A 299 26.68 19.82 38.62
N LEU A 300 25.52 20.30 39.04
CA LEU A 300 25.37 21.02 40.31
C LEU A 300 25.73 20.16 41.52
N LYS A 301 25.34 18.88 41.53
CA LYS A 301 25.72 17.94 42.59
C LYS A 301 27.24 17.72 42.63
N ALA A 302 27.91 17.65 41.48
CA ALA A 302 29.36 17.53 41.40
C ALA A 302 30.05 18.81 41.90
N ILE A 303 29.55 19.97 41.52
CA ILE A 303 30.03 21.28 42.00
C ILE A 303 29.86 21.37 43.52
N LEU A 304 28.67 21.06 44.05
CA LEU A 304 28.39 21.06 45.50
C LEU A 304 29.28 20.08 46.27
N ARG A 305 29.57 18.90 45.70
CA ARG A 305 30.53 17.95 46.29
C ARG A 305 31.95 18.49 46.29
N GLY A 306 32.37 19.20 45.23
CA GLY A 306 33.67 19.88 45.17
C GLY A 306 33.80 20.99 46.22
N PHE A 307 32.74 21.77 46.44
CA PHE A 307 32.70 22.77 47.51
C PHE A 307 32.75 22.15 48.91
N ASN A 308 31.98 21.08 49.18
CA ASN A 308 32.04 20.38 50.48
C ASN A 308 33.40 19.70 50.74
N ALA A 309 34.08 19.20 49.71
CA ALA A 309 35.43 18.66 49.85
C ALA A 309 36.46 19.75 50.22
N ASN A 310 36.28 20.96 49.69
CA ASN A 310 37.12 22.11 50.02
C ASN A 310 36.85 22.69 51.41
N GLU A 311 35.64 22.59 51.96
CA GLU A 311 35.36 23.00 53.34
C GLU A 311 36.00 22.07 54.39
N ASN A 312 36.03 20.76 54.12
CA ASN A 312 36.74 19.81 54.99
C ASN A 312 38.28 19.99 54.99
N CYS A 313 38.82 20.71 54.00
CA CYS A 313 40.26 20.99 53.91
C CYS A 313 40.68 22.30 54.61
N ARG A 314 39.72 23.08 55.15
CA ARG A 314 39.96 24.34 55.88
C ARG A 314 39.81 24.23 57.40
N LEU A 315 39.61 23.01 57.93
CA LEU A 315 39.48 22.73 59.37
C LEU A 315 40.67 21.92 59.95
N PHE A 316 41.86 22.09 59.39
CA PHE A 316 43.12 21.66 60.01
C PHE A 316 44.09 22.83 60.13
#